data_AF-A0AAW4MYN7-F1
#
_entry.id   AF-A0AAW4MYN7-F1
#
_cell.length_a   1.000
_cell.length_b   1.000
_cell.length_c   1.000
_cell.angle_alpha   90.00
_cell.angle_beta   90.00
_cell.angle_gamma   90.00
#
_symmetry.space_group_name_H-M   'P 1'
#
loop_
_entity.id
_entity.type
_entity.pdbx_description
1 polymer ?
#
loop_
_entity_poly.entity_id
_entity_poly.type
_entity_poly.pdbx_seq_one_letter_code
_entity_poly.pdbx_strand_id
1 'polypeptide(L)'
;MKTNNNSLADKQAAKTDTPNALISDNDLLKFFNLEKENVQDFSITHRKDGMYVNITLNKTWVQCPVCGHMTSRVKDYTNKKITHSVMTTTNCYIIYHARRYECPHCKKTFYENNPFTFGGRLSVATVFNVLRDLKSPNATFTDVARRYGISATSVINIFDRHVHISRRQLPECLALDEVYAFKSHDSNYVCVIVDYLDKKIVDVLPSRRKYDLLNYFMLIPLEERNKVKYVSFDMWETYRIITKHVFPNAVCITDH
;
A
#
# COMPACT_ATOMS: atom_id res chain seq x y z
N MET A 1 -4.97 -3.17 -90.50
CA MET A 1 -5.27 -3.72 -89.17
C MET A 1 -4.36 -3.05 -88.15
N LYS A 2 -4.95 -2.24 -87.25
CA LYS A 2 -4.48 -1.70 -85.94
C LYS A 2 -3.18 -0.86 -85.94
N THR A 3 -3.14 0.48 -85.85
CA THR A 3 -3.63 1.52 -84.88
C THR A 3 -2.93 1.58 -83.51
N ASN A 4 -2.08 2.61 -83.36
CA ASN A 4 -1.99 3.65 -82.33
C ASN A 4 -2.19 3.37 -80.81
N ASN A 5 -1.19 3.88 -80.06
CA ASN A 5 -1.21 4.78 -78.90
C ASN A 5 -1.91 4.48 -77.55
N ASN A 6 -1.17 4.93 -76.53
CA ASN A 6 -1.55 5.51 -75.23
C ASN A 6 -1.64 4.63 -73.98
N SER A 7 -0.72 4.97 -73.06
CA SER A 7 -0.82 5.19 -71.60
C SER A 7 -2.02 4.64 -70.83
N LEU A 8 -1.75 4.13 -69.62
CA LEU A 8 -2.28 4.70 -68.36
C LEU A 8 -1.84 3.86 -67.13
N ALA A 9 -1.33 4.61 -66.14
CA ALA A 9 -1.61 4.51 -64.71
C ALA A 9 -1.27 3.24 -63.90
N ASP A 10 -0.29 3.44 -63.01
CA ASP A 10 -0.36 3.25 -61.56
C ASP A 10 -1.20 2.10 -60.98
N LYS A 11 -0.52 1.26 -60.19
CA LYS A 11 -0.89 1.01 -58.79
C LYS A 11 0.29 0.38 -58.04
N GLN A 12 1.09 1.25 -57.43
CA GLN A 12 1.84 0.90 -56.22
C GLN A 12 0.84 0.48 -55.16
N ALA A 13 0.78 -0.82 -54.85
CA ALA A 13 0.10 -1.32 -53.67
C ALA A 13 0.97 -0.97 -52.46
N ALA A 14 0.56 0.07 -51.74
CA ALA A 14 1.15 0.52 -50.49
C ALA A 14 1.22 -0.66 -49.50
N LYS A 15 2.44 -0.99 -49.08
CA LYS A 15 2.67 -1.71 -47.84
C LYS A 15 2.22 -0.78 -46.71
N THR A 16 1.07 -1.07 -46.12
CA THR A 16 0.71 -0.49 -44.81
C THR A 16 1.55 -1.19 -43.76
N ASP A 17 2.78 -0.70 -43.59
CA ASP A 17 3.61 -0.96 -42.43
C ASP A 17 2.84 -0.46 -41.20
N THR A 18 2.24 -1.42 -40.49
CA THR A 18 1.68 -1.15 -39.16
C THR A 18 2.90 -0.95 -38.25
N PRO A 19 3.00 0.16 -37.50
CA PRO A 19 4.18 0.40 -36.67
C PRO A 19 4.31 -0.74 -35.65
N ASN A 20 5.41 -1.48 -35.75
CA ASN A 20 5.80 -2.50 -34.78
C ASN A 20 5.68 -1.89 -33.38
N ALA A 21 4.80 -2.44 -32.55
CA ALA A 21 4.76 -2.11 -31.14
C ALA A 21 6.14 -2.43 -30.54
N LEU A 22 6.85 -1.39 -30.07
CA LEU A 22 8.22 -1.42 -29.56
C LEU A 22 8.40 -2.17 -28.23
N ILE A 23 7.36 -2.84 -27.72
CA ILE A 23 7.36 -3.53 -26.43
C ILE A 23 6.84 -4.94 -26.65
N SER A 24 7.65 -5.94 -26.32
CA SER A 24 7.24 -7.34 -26.41
C SER A 24 6.23 -7.67 -25.31
N ASP A 25 5.33 -8.64 -25.55
CA ASP A 25 4.40 -9.12 -24.51
C ASP A 25 5.12 -9.58 -23.23
N ASN A 26 6.35 -10.10 -23.39
CA ASN A 26 7.18 -10.52 -22.27
C ASN A 26 7.61 -9.34 -21.39
N ASP A 27 7.87 -8.17 -21.99
CA ASP A 27 8.21 -6.97 -21.23
C ASP A 27 6.98 -6.36 -20.56
N LEU A 28 5.79 -6.53 -21.15
CA LEU A 28 4.54 -6.10 -20.54
C LEU A 28 4.20 -6.93 -19.29
N LEU A 29 4.42 -8.24 -19.31
CA LEU A 29 4.17 -9.13 -18.18
C LEU A 29 4.98 -8.77 -16.93
N LYS A 30 6.20 -8.24 -17.10
CA LYS A 30 7.05 -7.81 -15.99
C LYS A 30 6.41 -6.70 -15.15
N PHE A 31 5.62 -5.81 -15.75
CA PHE A 31 4.91 -4.77 -14.99
C PHE A 31 3.86 -5.34 -14.03
N PHE A 32 3.33 -6.53 -14.34
CA PHE A 32 2.38 -7.25 -13.50
C PHE A 32 3.06 -8.28 -12.59
N ASN A 33 4.39 -8.27 -12.53
CA ASN A 33 5.22 -9.20 -11.77
C ASN A 33 4.97 -10.66 -12.18
N LEU A 34 4.89 -10.91 -13.49
CA LEU A 34 4.69 -12.23 -14.08
C LEU A 34 5.83 -12.61 -15.02
N GLU A 35 6.12 -13.90 -15.04
CA GLU A 35 6.98 -14.56 -16.03
C GLU A 35 6.12 -15.21 -17.10
N LYS A 36 6.54 -15.16 -18.37
CA LYS A 36 5.78 -15.71 -19.50
C LYS A 36 5.50 -17.20 -19.34
N GLU A 37 6.42 -17.91 -18.72
CA GLU A 37 6.37 -19.34 -18.41
C GLU A 37 5.26 -19.69 -17.41
N ASN A 38 4.68 -18.70 -16.72
CA ASN A 38 3.60 -18.90 -15.76
C ASN A 38 2.23 -18.45 -16.31
N VAL A 39 2.19 -17.95 -17.54
CA VAL A 39 0.97 -17.37 -18.15
C VAL A 39 0.50 -18.25 -19.29
N GLN A 40 -0.77 -18.66 -19.22
CA GLN A 40 -1.44 -19.40 -20.27
C GLN A 40 -1.99 -18.45 -21.35
N ASP A 41 -2.63 -17.37 -20.92
CA ASP A 41 -3.25 -16.40 -21.81
C ASP A 41 -3.06 -14.98 -21.25
N PHE A 42 -2.75 -14.06 -22.17
CA PHE A 42 -2.53 -12.66 -21.89
C PHE A 42 -3.10 -11.83 -23.03
N SER A 43 -3.94 -10.87 -22.69
CA SER A 43 -4.42 -9.88 -23.67
C SER A 43 -4.69 -8.54 -23.02
N ILE A 44 -4.49 -7.47 -23.78
CA ILE A 44 -4.79 -6.12 -23.36
C ILE A 44 -5.97 -5.60 -24.18
N THR A 45 -6.95 -5.02 -23.50
CA THR A 45 -8.10 -4.37 -24.11
C THR A 45 -8.24 -2.96 -23.55
N HIS A 46 -8.49 -1.99 -24.41
CA HIS A 46 -8.74 -0.60 -24.01
C HIS A 46 -10.24 -0.33 -23.99
N ARG A 47 -10.70 0.28 -22.90
CA ARG A 47 -12.10 0.73 -22.72
C ARG A 47 -12.10 2.20 -22.34
N LYS A 48 -13.30 2.82 -22.39
CA LYS A 48 -13.47 4.24 -22.05
C LYS A 48 -13.00 4.58 -20.63
N ASP A 49 -13.12 3.64 -19.71
CA ASP A 49 -12.81 3.80 -18.28
C ASP A 49 -11.42 3.29 -17.88
N GLY A 50 -10.62 2.76 -18.81
CA GLY A 50 -9.25 2.33 -18.55
C GLY A 50 -8.73 1.19 -19.43
N MET A 51 -7.51 0.76 -19.13
CA MET A 51 -6.87 -0.43 -19.70
C MET A 51 -7.26 -1.68 -18.91
N TYR A 52 -7.58 -2.75 -19.61
CA TYR A 52 -7.99 -4.04 -19.06
C TYR A 52 -7.02 -5.11 -19.52
N VAL A 53 -6.30 -5.70 -18.58
CA VAL A 53 -5.29 -6.73 -18.81
C VAL A 53 -5.87 -8.06 -18.38
N ASN A 54 -6.27 -8.88 -19.35
CA ASN A 54 -6.84 -10.19 -19.10
C ASN A 54 -5.69 -11.19 -18.93
N ILE A 55 -5.71 -11.92 -17.82
CA ILE A 55 -4.63 -12.86 -17.48
C ILE A 55 -5.23 -14.19 -17.04
N THR A 56 -4.73 -15.27 -17.65
CA THR A 56 -4.95 -16.65 -17.21
C THR A 56 -3.58 -17.27 -16.93
N LEU A 57 -3.36 -17.79 -15.72
CA LEU A 57 -2.10 -18.44 -15.35
C LEU A 57 -2.03 -19.86 -15.89
N ASN A 58 -0.86 -20.49 -15.93
CA ASN A 58 -0.74 -21.90 -16.32
C ASN A 58 -1.45 -22.83 -15.33
N LYS A 59 -2.05 -23.89 -15.87
CA LYS A 59 -2.74 -24.90 -15.05
C LYS A 59 -1.70 -25.76 -14.35
N THR A 60 -1.82 -25.90 -13.04
CA THR A 60 -0.91 -26.71 -12.22
C THR A 60 -1.68 -27.73 -11.39
N TRP A 61 -0.97 -28.72 -10.88
CA TRP A 61 -1.48 -29.59 -9.82
C TRP A 61 -1.44 -28.84 -8.49
N VAL A 62 -2.52 -28.94 -7.73
CA VAL A 62 -2.67 -28.24 -6.45
C VAL A 62 -3.11 -29.19 -5.35
N GLN A 63 -2.63 -28.93 -4.14
CA GLN A 63 -3.03 -29.65 -2.93
C GLN A 63 -4.39 -29.14 -2.45
N CYS A 64 -5.33 -30.06 -2.18
CA CYS A 64 -6.56 -29.68 -1.49
C CYS A 64 -6.25 -29.14 -0.09
N PRO A 65 -6.68 -27.92 0.27
CA PRO A 65 -6.39 -27.33 1.57
C PRO A 65 -7.14 -28.00 2.73
N VAL A 66 -8.11 -28.87 2.43
CA VAL A 66 -8.94 -29.56 3.44
C VAL A 66 -8.44 -30.97 3.74
N CYS A 67 -8.08 -31.75 2.72
CA CYS A 67 -7.72 -33.16 2.89
C CYS A 67 -6.35 -33.55 2.31
N GLY A 68 -5.60 -32.59 1.75
CA GLY A 68 -4.26 -32.83 1.20
C GLY A 68 -4.21 -33.56 -0.14
N HIS A 69 -5.34 -34.04 -0.67
CA HIS A 69 -5.35 -34.75 -1.95
C HIS A 69 -4.98 -33.84 -3.13
N MET A 70 -4.11 -34.31 -4.03
CA MET A 70 -3.72 -33.59 -5.24
C MET A 70 -4.85 -33.56 -6.26
N THR A 71 -5.08 -32.41 -6.88
CA THR A 71 -6.06 -32.26 -7.94
C THR A 71 -5.60 -31.25 -8.98
N SER A 72 -5.98 -31.47 -10.23
CA SER A 72 -5.94 -30.48 -11.30
C SER A 72 -7.34 -30.29 -11.91
N ARG A 73 -8.39 -30.82 -11.26
CA ARG A 73 -9.77 -30.73 -11.72
C ARG A 73 -10.31 -29.32 -11.49
N VAL A 74 -10.46 -28.57 -12.58
CA VAL A 74 -11.10 -27.26 -12.59
C VAL A 74 -12.61 -27.47 -12.62
N LYS A 75 -13.32 -26.80 -11.71
CA LYS A 75 -14.78 -26.77 -11.67
C LYS A 75 -15.32 -25.65 -12.55
N ASP A 76 -14.82 -24.44 -12.31
CA ASP A 76 -15.22 -23.22 -13.01
C ASP A 76 -14.11 -22.18 -12.95
N TYR A 77 -14.33 -21.07 -13.66
CA TYR A 77 -13.49 -19.89 -13.64
C TYR A 77 -14.29 -18.71 -13.07
N THR A 78 -13.62 -17.85 -12.32
CA THR A 78 -14.19 -16.60 -11.80
C THR A 78 -13.29 -15.43 -12.16
N ASN A 79 -13.86 -14.40 -12.78
CA ASN A 79 -13.12 -13.18 -13.10
C ASN A 79 -12.94 -12.33 -11.84
N LYS A 80 -11.69 -12.06 -11.47
CA LYS A 80 -11.33 -11.14 -10.39
C LYS A 80 -10.80 -9.85 -11.01
N LYS A 81 -11.57 -8.76 -10.88
CA LYS A 81 -11.14 -7.41 -11.27
C LYS A 81 -10.26 -6.82 -10.17
N ILE A 82 -9.02 -6.50 -10.52
CA ILE A 82 -7.99 -6.00 -9.61
C ILE A 82 -7.48 -4.66 -10.15
N THR A 83 -7.50 -3.61 -9.34
CA THR A 83 -6.91 -2.31 -9.69
C THR A 83 -5.39 -2.40 -9.60
N HIS A 84 -4.71 -1.93 -10.63
CA HIS A 84 -3.27 -1.95 -10.76
C HIS A 84 -2.72 -0.57 -11.13
N SER A 85 -1.52 -0.24 -10.64
CA SER A 85 -0.96 1.11 -10.69
C SER A 85 0.19 1.27 -11.69
N VAL A 86 0.29 0.39 -12.70
CA VAL A 86 1.33 0.50 -13.73
C VAL A 86 1.21 1.83 -14.50
N MET A 87 0.00 2.35 -14.64
CA MET A 87 -0.29 3.63 -15.26
C MET A 87 -0.87 4.59 -14.23
N THR A 88 -0.44 5.85 -14.27
CA THR A 88 -0.91 6.94 -13.40
C THR A 88 -1.91 7.86 -14.09
N THR A 89 -1.89 7.93 -15.43
CA THR A 89 -2.78 8.79 -16.22
C THR A 89 -4.08 8.11 -16.61
N THR A 90 -4.06 6.78 -16.75
CA THR A 90 -5.20 5.96 -17.15
C THR A 90 -5.37 4.83 -16.16
N ASN A 91 -6.60 4.58 -15.72
CA ASN A 91 -6.88 3.45 -14.84
C ASN A 91 -6.48 2.14 -15.50
N CYS A 92 -5.83 1.26 -14.74
CA CYS A 92 -5.45 -0.07 -15.19
C CYS A 92 -6.10 -1.14 -14.31
N TYR A 93 -6.72 -2.13 -14.93
CA TYR A 93 -7.34 -3.25 -14.24
C TYR A 93 -6.79 -4.57 -14.76
N ILE A 94 -6.33 -5.42 -13.85
CA ILE A 94 -6.07 -6.83 -14.15
C ILE A 94 -7.41 -7.56 -14.03
N ILE A 95 -7.83 -8.23 -15.09
CA ILE A 95 -8.93 -9.18 -15.10
C ILE A 95 -8.32 -10.57 -15.00
N TYR A 96 -8.23 -11.06 -13.76
CA TYR A 96 -7.64 -12.36 -13.50
C TYR A 96 -8.71 -13.45 -13.62
N HIS A 97 -8.56 -14.35 -14.59
CA HIS A 97 -9.41 -15.51 -14.81
C HIS A 97 -9.04 -16.64 -13.85
N ALA A 98 -9.41 -16.46 -12.57
CA ALA A 98 -9.03 -17.36 -11.50
C ALA A 98 -9.78 -18.69 -11.58
N ARG A 99 -9.05 -19.80 -11.56
CA ARG A 99 -9.63 -21.16 -11.46
C ARG A 99 -10.16 -21.44 -10.07
N ARG A 100 -11.32 -22.09 -10.04
CA ARG A 100 -11.83 -22.80 -8.87
C ARG A 100 -11.63 -24.30 -9.07
N TYR A 101 -10.82 -24.90 -8.21
CA TYR A 101 -10.62 -26.34 -8.21
C TYR A 101 -11.69 -27.05 -7.39
N GLU A 102 -11.94 -28.31 -7.74
CA GLU A 102 -12.75 -29.25 -6.97
C GLU A 102 -11.91 -30.47 -6.61
N CYS A 103 -11.87 -30.80 -5.32
CA CYS A 103 -11.16 -31.98 -4.85
C CYS A 103 -11.96 -33.25 -5.21
N PRO A 104 -11.41 -34.22 -5.96
CA PRO A 104 -12.13 -35.44 -6.31
C PRO A 104 -12.43 -36.33 -5.09
N HIS A 105 -11.58 -36.26 -4.06
CA HIS A 105 -11.71 -37.00 -2.79
C HIS A 105 -12.81 -36.42 -1.87
N CYS A 106 -12.60 -35.23 -1.28
CA CYS A 106 -13.55 -34.66 -0.31
C CYS A 106 -14.64 -33.75 -0.91
N LYS A 107 -14.67 -33.56 -2.25
CA LYS A 107 -15.61 -32.69 -2.99
C LYS A 107 -15.61 -31.21 -2.60
N LYS A 108 -14.71 -30.76 -1.73
CA LYS A 108 -14.54 -29.33 -1.39
C LYS A 108 -13.94 -28.56 -2.56
N THR A 109 -14.31 -27.30 -2.66
CA THR A 109 -13.84 -26.38 -3.71
C THR A 109 -12.99 -25.27 -3.12
N PHE A 110 -12.00 -24.81 -3.88
CA PHE A 110 -11.07 -23.77 -3.46
C PHE A 110 -10.51 -23.04 -4.68
N TYR A 111 -10.08 -21.81 -4.50
CA TYR A 111 -9.46 -21.04 -5.58
C TYR A 111 -7.99 -21.38 -5.72
N GLU A 112 -7.48 -21.25 -6.93
CA GLU A 112 -6.03 -21.25 -7.16
C GLU A 112 -5.35 -20.06 -6.44
N ASN A 113 -4.05 -20.19 -6.21
CA ASN A 113 -3.28 -19.13 -5.57
C ASN A 113 -3.26 -17.87 -6.44
N ASN A 114 -3.58 -16.72 -5.86
CA ASN A 114 -3.61 -15.45 -6.56
C ASN A 114 -2.29 -14.69 -6.33
N PRO A 115 -1.40 -14.57 -7.33
CA PRO A 115 -0.13 -13.87 -7.15
C PRO A 115 -0.28 -12.34 -7.13
N PHE A 116 -1.44 -11.81 -7.52
CA PHE A 116 -1.63 -10.38 -7.70
C PHE A 116 -2.04 -9.64 -6.44
N THR A 117 -2.76 -10.30 -5.50
CA THR A 117 -3.35 -9.64 -4.33
C THR A 117 -3.33 -10.51 -3.07
N PHE A 118 -3.18 -9.88 -1.90
CA PHE A 118 -3.34 -10.53 -0.60
C PHE A 118 -4.81 -10.50 -0.11
N GLY A 119 -5.72 -11.06 -0.91
CA GLY A 119 -7.15 -11.18 -0.53
C GLY A 119 -8.01 -9.93 -0.76
N GLY A 120 -7.51 -8.95 -1.53
CA GLY A 120 -8.24 -7.74 -1.89
C GLY A 120 -8.42 -7.54 -3.39
N ARG A 121 -8.94 -6.37 -3.76
CA ARG A 121 -9.11 -5.92 -5.17
C ARG A 121 -7.96 -5.01 -5.64
N LEU A 122 -6.92 -4.83 -4.84
CA LEU A 122 -5.77 -4.01 -5.18
C LEU A 122 -4.55 -4.90 -5.37
N SER A 123 -3.77 -4.61 -6.40
CA SER A 123 -2.53 -5.32 -6.63
C SER A 123 -1.47 -5.00 -5.56
N VAL A 124 -0.54 -5.92 -5.31
CA VAL A 124 0.58 -5.69 -4.39
C VAL A 124 1.38 -4.46 -4.78
N ALA A 125 1.63 -4.25 -6.08
CA ALA A 125 2.31 -3.07 -6.59
C ALA A 125 1.55 -1.77 -6.27
N THR A 126 0.22 -1.77 -6.37
CA THR A 126 -0.61 -0.61 -6.01
C THR A 126 -0.51 -0.29 -4.54
N VAL A 127 -0.60 -1.30 -3.67
CA VAL A 127 -0.44 -1.11 -2.22
C VAL A 127 0.93 -0.50 -1.90
N PHE A 128 2.00 -1.02 -2.50
CA PHE A 128 3.35 -0.49 -2.32
C PHE A 128 3.50 0.96 -2.79
N ASN A 129 2.99 1.28 -3.99
CA ASN A 129 3.06 2.62 -4.55
C ASN A 129 2.25 3.64 -3.75
N VAL A 130 1.07 3.25 -3.24
CA VAL A 130 0.27 4.07 -2.32
C VAL A 130 1.09 4.40 -1.06
N LEU A 131 1.68 3.40 -0.41
CA LEU A 131 2.49 3.60 0.80
C LEU A 131 3.74 4.45 0.52
N ARG A 132 4.36 4.28 -0.65
CA ARG A 132 5.51 5.09 -1.08
C ARG A 132 5.13 6.56 -1.23
N ASP A 133 4.01 6.86 -1.88
CA ASP A 133 3.58 8.23 -2.13
C ASP A 133 3.15 8.93 -0.82
N LEU A 134 2.57 8.19 0.12
CA LEU A 134 2.22 8.69 1.46
C LEU A 134 3.43 9.04 2.34
N LYS A 135 4.66 8.69 1.94
CA LYS A 135 5.87 9.18 2.64
C LYS A 135 6.14 10.66 2.38
N SER A 136 5.57 11.23 1.32
CA SER A 136 5.73 12.66 1.02
C SER A 136 4.96 13.50 2.05
N PRO A 137 5.59 14.49 2.71
CA PRO A 137 4.93 15.33 3.72
C PRO A 137 3.70 16.08 3.19
N ASN A 138 3.67 16.36 1.88
CA ASN A 138 2.60 17.12 1.23
C ASN A 138 1.51 16.22 0.64
N ALA A 139 1.63 14.89 0.75
CA ALA A 139 0.65 13.97 0.21
C ALA A 139 -0.55 13.81 1.15
N THR A 140 -1.75 14.15 0.67
CA THR A 140 -2.99 13.82 1.38
C THR A 140 -3.53 12.47 0.92
N PHE A 141 -4.28 11.79 1.80
CA PHE A 141 -4.96 10.54 1.43
C PHE A 141 -5.88 10.71 0.21
N THR A 142 -6.53 11.87 0.08
CA THR A 142 -7.41 12.19 -1.05
C THR A 142 -6.64 12.35 -2.36
N ASP A 143 -5.47 13.00 -2.32
CA ASP A 143 -4.66 13.20 -3.53
C ASP A 143 -4.05 11.89 -4.02
N VAL A 144 -3.57 11.06 -3.08
CA VAL A 144 -3.07 9.71 -3.40
C VAL A 144 -4.21 8.84 -3.94
N ALA A 145 -5.40 8.90 -3.34
CA ALA A 145 -6.57 8.17 -3.80
C ALA A 145 -6.94 8.53 -5.26
N ARG A 146 -6.95 9.83 -5.57
CA ARG A 146 -7.21 10.34 -6.93
C ARG A 146 -6.18 9.84 -7.93
N ARG A 147 -4.88 9.86 -7.58
CA ARG A 147 -3.79 9.40 -8.44
C ARG A 147 -3.90 7.93 -8.83
N TYR A 148 -4.36 7.08 -7.92
CA TYR A 148 -4.45 5.63 -8.15
C TYR A 148 -5.87 5.15 -8.52
N GLY A 149 -6.84 6.06 -8.69
CA GLY A 149 -8.21 5.71 -9.05
C GLY A 149 -8.94 4.87 -7.99
N ILE A 150 -8.63 5.08 -6.71
CA ILE A 150 -9.23 4.36 -5.57
C ILE A 150 -9.92 5.31 -4.60
N SER A 151 -10.70 4.79 -3.65
CA SER A 151 -11.34 5.65 -2.64
C SER A 151 -10.34 6.07 -1.56
N ALA A 152 -10.56 7.26 -0.96
CA ALA A 152 -9.77 7.71 0.18
C ALA A 152 -9.80 6.69 1.34
N THR A 153 -10.95 6.07 1.59
CA THR A 153 -11.09 4.97 2.57
C THR A 153 -10.18 3.78 2.24
N SER A 154 -9.99 3.45 0.96
CA SER A 154 -9.07 2.37 0.56
C SER A 154 -7.61 2.72 0.88
N VAL A 155 -7.22 3.98 0.67
CA VAL A 155 -5.89 4.47 1.03
C VAL A 155 -5.67 4.45 2.54
N ILE A 156 -6.65 4.92 3.32
CA ILE A 156 -6.62 4.88 4.79
C ILE A 156 -6.48 3.44 5.28
N ASN A 157 -7.30 2.51 4.77
CA ASN A 157 -7.21 1.10 5.12
C ASN A 157 -5.86 0.46 4.74
N ILE A 158 -5.24 0.90 3.64
CA ILE A 158 -3.87 0.48 3.28
C ILE A 158 -2.88 0.97 4.34
N PHE A 159 -2.95 2.25 4.69
CA PHE A 159 -2.08 2.86 5.69
C PHE A 159 -2.22 2.15 7.04
N ASP A 160 -3.44 2.06 7.58
CA ASP A 160 -3.73 1.47 8.90
C ASP A 160 -3.31 0.00 9.00
N ARG A 161 -3.37 -0.75 7.89
CA ARG A 161 -2.97 -2.17 7.85
C ARG A 161 -1.47 -2.41 7.79
N HIS A 162 -0.71 -1.50 7.16
CA HIS A 162 0.72 -1.73 6.89
C HIS A 162 1.65 -0.80 7.66
N VAL A 163 1.12 0.30 8.19
CA VAL A 163 1.89 1.28 8.95
C VAL A 163 1.54 1.13 10.42
N HIS A 164 2.50 0.59 11.16
CA HIS A 164 2.45 0.50 12.60
C HIS A 164 3.67 1.23 13.14
N ILE A 165 3.46 2.40 13.74
CA ILE A 165 4.52 3.19 14.35
C ILE A 165 4.57 2.79 15.81
N SER A 166 5.55 1.96 16.17
CA SER A 166 5.79 1.61 17.57
C SER A 166 6.57 2.72 18.26
N ARG A 167 6.22 2.96 19.53
CA ARG A 167 6.98 3.80 20.46
C ARG A 167 8.47 3.39 20.48
N ARG A 168 9.37 4.37 20.47
CA ARG A 168 10.80 4.14 20.73
C ARG A 168 11.09 4.09 22.23
N GLN A 169 12.21 3.47 22.62
CA GLN A 169 12.63 3.53 24.02
C GLN A 169 12.85 4.98 24.48
N LEU A 170 12.56 5.24 25.75
CA LEU A 170 12.77 6.54 26.36
C LEU A 170 14.28 6.87 26.39
N PRO A 171 14.69 8.04 25.89
CA PRO A 171 16.07 8.50 25.93
C PRO A 171 16.47 9.06 27.29
N GLU A 172 17.76 9.34 27.48
CA GLU A 172 18.24 10.03 28.70
C GLU A 172 17.75 11.49 28.78
N CYS A 173 17.63 12.17 27.62
CA CYS A 173 17.15 13.54 27.51
C CYS A 173 15.83 13.57 26.72
N LEU A 174 14.72 13.73 27.43
CA LEU A 174 13.38 13.78 26.85
C LEU A 174 12.95 15.23 26.66
N ALA A 175 12.24 15.53 25.58
CA ALA A 175 11.51 16.77 25.41
C ALA A 175 10.03 16.47 25.17
N LEU A 176 9.15 17.23 25.83
CA LEU A 176 7.71 17.20 25.63
C LEU A 176 7.29 18.52 25.01
N ASP A 177 6.63 18.44 23.85
CA ASP A 177 6.14 19.59 23.11
C ASP A 177 4.67 19.38 22.72
N GLU A 178 3.99 20.45 22.34
CA GLU A 178 2.61 20.41 21.86
C GLU A 178 2.47 20.99 20.46
N VAL A 179 1.75 20.24 19.62
CA VAL A 179 1.35 20.72 18.31
C VAL A 179 -0.17 20.85 18.28
N TYR A 180 -0.63 21.99 17.80
CA TYR A 180 -2.06 22.20 17.56
C TYR A 180 -2.50 21.28 16.40
N ALA A 181 -3.48 20.41 16.64
CA ALA A 181 -3.99 19.48 15.64
C ALA A 181 -5.53 19.48 15.65
N PHE A 182 -6.13 19.99 14.56
CA PHE A 182 -7.58 20.19 14.36
C PHE A 182 -8.46 18.92 14.36
N LYS A 183 -7.93 17.73 14.71
CA LYS A 183 -8.58 16.44 14.44
C LYS A 183 -8.44 15.38 15.55
N SER A 184 -8.40 15.75 16.82
CA SER A 184 -8.68 14.77 17.88
C SER A 184 -10.07 15.03 18.47
N HIS A 185 -10.82 13.97 18.74
CA HIS A 185 -12.19 14.06 19.26
C HIS A 185 -12.27 14.75 20.63
N ASP A 186 -11.16 14.79 21.39
CA ASP A 186 -11.13 15.20 22.80
C ASP A 186 -10.05 16.24 23.16
N SER A 187 -9.12 16.60 22.27
CA SER A 187 -8.05 17.58 22.55
C SER A 187 -7.63 18.37 21.29
N ASN A 188 -7.51 19.69 21.41
CA ASN A 188 -7.00 20.53 20.31
C ASN A 188 -5.48 20.41 20.11
N TYR A 189 -4.79 19.76 21.05
CA TYR A 189 -3.34 19.62 21.07
C TYR A 189 -2.94 18.16 21.18
N VAL A 190 -1.96 17.75 20.38
CA VAL A 190 -1.24 16.48 20.51
C VAL A 190 0.06 16.74 21.26
N CYS A 191 0.47 15.80 22.12
CA CYS A 191 1.76 15.85 22.80
C CYS A 191 2.78 15.08 21.96
N VAL A 192 3.87 15.73 21.58
CA VAL A 192 4.99 15.13 20.84
C VAL A 192 6.10 14.85 21.84
N ILE A 193 6.50 13.58 21.92
CA ILE A 193 7.60 13.15 22.76
C ILE A 193 8.84 13.00 21.88
N VAL A 194 9.90 13.70 22.21
CA VAL A 194 11.10 13.81 21.37
C VAL A 194 12.34 13.46 22.19
N ASP A 195 13.27 12.73 21.56
CA ASP A 195 14.64 12.63 22.03
C ASP A 195 15.38 13.92 21.72
N TYR A 196 15.73 14.64 22.78
CA TYR A 196 16.34 15.95 22.65
C TYR A 196 17.73 15.89 22.00
N LEU A 197 18.48 14.80 22.19
CA LEU A 197 19.84 14.67 21.65
C LEU A 197 19.79 14.20 20.19
N ASP A 198 19.05 13.13 19.92
CA ASP A 198 18.97 12.54 18.58
C ASP A 198 18.01 13.27 17.64
N LYS A 199 17.23 14.23 18.15
CA LYS A 199 16.16 14.95 17.43
C LYS A 199 15.15 14.00 16.78
N LYS A 200 14.89 12.90 17.47
CA LYS A 200 14.07 11.78 17.01
C LYS A 200 12.75 11.77 17.77
N ILE A 201 11.63 11.66 17.06
CA ILE A 201 10.32 11.42 17.69
C ILE A 201 10.37 10.06 18.39
N VAL A 202 10.02 10.07 19.68
CA VAL A 202 9.84 8.88 20.51
C VAL A 202 8.42 8.36 20.34
N ASP A 203 7.43 9.25 20.45
CA ASP A 203 6.01 8.95 20.24
C ASP A 203 5.18 10.23 20.05
N VAL A 204 3.93 10.09 19.62
CA VAL A 204 2.94 11.17 19.52
C VAL A 204 1.64 10.75 20.18
N LEU A 205 1.21 11.51 21.19
CA LEU A 205 0.01 11.22 21.96
C LEU A 205 -1.15 12.12 21.50
N PRO A 206 -2.38 11.58 21.41
CA PRO A 206 -3.54 12.31 20.89
C PRO A 206 -4.02 13.44 21.81
N SER A 207 -3.50 13.51 23.04
CA SER A 207 -3.89 14.47 24.06
C SER A 207 -2.68 14.84 24.93
N ARG A 208 -2.70 16.06 25.43
CA ARG A 208 -1.74 16.56 26.43
C ARG A 208 -2.32 16.62 27.85
N ARG A 209 -3.54 16.12 28.06
CA ARG A 209 -4.21 16.18 29.38
C ARG A 209 -3.50 15.29 30.39
N LYS A 210 -3.56 15.69 31.66
CA LYS A 210 -2.84 15.04 32.76
C LYS A 210 -3.03 13.53 32.83
N TYR A 211 -4.27 13.06 32.79
CA TYR A 211 -4.58 11.64 32.95
C TYR A 211 -4.13 10.79 31.75
N ASP A 212 -4.24 11.33 30.54
CA ASP A 212 -3.82 10.62 29.31
C ASP A 212 -2.31 10.39 29.31
N LEU A 213 -1.55 11.43 29.66
CA LEU A 213 -0.10 11.37 29.79
C LEU A 213 0.33 10.42 30.92
N LEU A 214 -0.30 10.50 32.10
CA LEU A 214 0.01 9.59 33.22
C LEU A 214 -0.26 8.14 32.83
N ASN A 215 -1.43 7.84 32.26
CA ASN A 215 -1.78 6.49 31.85
C ASN A 215 -0.77 5.95 30.83
N TYR A 216 -0.38 6.76 29.84
CA TYR A 216 0.62 6.38 28.86
C TYR A 216 1.97 6.04 29.51
N PHE A 217 2.55 6.96 30.29
CA PHE A 217 3.88 6.74 30.84
C PHE A 217 3.91 5.64 31.91
N MET A 218 2.83 5.43 32.65
CA MET A 218 2.77 4.38 33.67
C MET A 218 2.72 2.97 33.09
N LEU A 219 2.36 2.81 31.81
CA LEU A 219 2.50 1.53 31.08
C LEU A 219 3.97 1.23 30.73
N ILE A 220 4.87 2.22 30.82
CA ILE A 220 6.29 2.04 30.55
C ILE A 220 6.99 1.50 31.82
N PRO A 221 7.78 0.41 31.70
CA PRO A 221 8.49 -0.17 32.84
C PRO A 221 9.31 0.86 33.61
N LEU A 222 9.31 0.75 34.95
CA LEU A 222 10.03 1.67 35.82
C LEU A 222 11.54 1.73 35.51
N GLU A 223 12.13 0.60 35.13
CA GLU A 223 13.53 0.52 34.72
C GLU A 223 13.86 1.42 33.53
N GLU A 224 12.95 1.53 32.56
CA GLU A 224 13.11 2.40 31.41
C GLU A 224 12.91 3.87 31.80
N ARG A 225 11.90 4.16 32.63
CA ARG A 225 11.66 5.51 33.15
C ARG A 225 12.81 6.04 34.00
N ASN A 226 13.48 5.18 34.76
CA ASN A 226 14.64 5.55 35.57
C ASN A 226 15.88 5.93 34.75
N LYS A 227 15.93 5.61 33.45
CA LYS A 227 17.04 6.01 32.55
C LYS A 227 16.90 7.46 32.10
N VAL A 228 15.72 8.05 32.19
CA VAL A 228 15.49 9.45 31.86
C VAL A 228 16.14 10.33 32.93
N LYS A 229 17.10 11.17 32.52
CA LYS A 229 17.86 12.06 33.40
C LYS A 229 17.40 13.52 33.29
N TYR A 230 16.90 13.91 32.14
CA TYR A 230 16.44 15.28 31.88
C TYR A 230 15.12 15.25 31.14
N VAL A 231 14.18 16.10 31.55
CA VAL A 231 12.95 16.33 30.79
C VAL A 231 12.77 17.82 30.57
N SER A 232 12.74 18.22 29.31
CA SER A 232 12.45 19.58 28.86
C SER A 232 10.99 19.71 28.45
N PHE A 233 10.33 20.79 28.85
CA PHE A 233 8.96 21.13 28.49
C PHE A 233 8.72 22.64 28.69
N ASP A 234 7.71 23.21 28.05
CA ASP A 234 7.28 24.60 28.26
C ASP A 234 6.76 24.81 29.71
N MET A 235 6.49 26.05 30.15
CA MET A 235 6.13 26.42 31.53
C MET A 235 4.77 25.88 32.03
N TRP A 236 4.22 24.84 31.40
CA TRP A 236 2.95 24.26 31.76
C TRP A 236 3.03 23.33 32.99
N GLU A 237 2.33 23.71 34.06
CA GLU A 237 2.36 23.01 35.35
C GLU A 237 1.97 21.53 35.26
N THR A 238 1.11 21.16 34.30
CA THR A 238 0.72 19.76 34.08
C THR A 238 1.93 18.87 33.80
N TYR A 239 2.83 19.27 32.90
CA TYR A 239 4.04 18.49 32.62
C TYR A 239 4.98 18.43 33.82
N ARG A 240 5.10 19.53 34.57
CA ARG A 240 5.91 19.55 35.80
C ARG A 240 5.45 18.52 36.83
N ILE A 241 4.14 18.42 37.04
CA ILE A 241 3.56 17.45 37.98
C ILE A 241 3.79 16.02 37.48
N ILE A 242 3.56 15.77 36.19
CA ILE A 242 3.68 14.43 35.59
C ILE A 242 5.12 13.97 35.59
N THR A 243 6.05 14.82 35.16
CA THR A 243 7.48 14.47 35.05
C THR A 243 8.05 14.10 36.40
N LYS A 244 7.77 14.87 37.45
CA LYS A 244 8.17 14.51 38.82
C LYS A 244 7.61 13.18 39.31
N HIS A 245 6.39 12.84 38.90
CA HIS A 245 5.74 11.59 39.32
C HIS A 245 6.25 10.38 38.52
N VAL A 246 6.44 10.55 37.22
CA VAL A 246 6.76 9.49 36.27
C VAL A 246 8.26 9.20 36.23
N PHE A 247 9.09 10.25 36.31
CA PHE A 247 10.55 10.23 36.16
C PHE A 247 11.22 10.76 37.44
N PRO A 248 11.25 9.96 38.52
CA PRO A 248 11.67 10.43 39.84
C PRO A 248 13.13 10.92 39.89
N ASN A 249 13.98 10.41 39.00
CA ASN A 249 15.41 10.75 38.94
C ASN A 249 15.72 11.88 37.93
N ALA A 250 14.72 12.36 37.20
CA ALA A 250 14.95 13.33 36.14
C ALA A 250 14.94 14.77 36.63
N VAL A 251 15.84 15.59 36.10
CA VAL A 251 15.83 17.05 36.29
C VAL A 251 14.88 17.68 35.27
N CYS A 252 13.89 18.42 35.77
CA CYS A 252 12.98 19.20 34.94
C CYS A 252 13.66 20.48 34.46
N ILE A 253 13.62 20.73 33.15
CA ILE A 253 14.15 21.93 32.51
C ILE A 253 12.99 22.64 31.82
N THR A 254 12.77 23.91 32.15
CA THR A 254 11.79 24.74 31.43
C THR A 254 12.43 25.30 30.17
N ASP A 255 11.79 25.08 29.02
CA ASP A 255 12.15 25.77 27.78
C ASP A 255 11.75 27.25 27.89
N HIS A 256 12.57 28.17 27.37
CA HIS A 256 12.47 29.60 27.68
C HIS A 256 12.55 30.50 26.45
#